data_AF-A0A3M9ZTF8-F1
#
_entry.id   AF-A0A3M9ZTF8-F1
#
_cell.length_a   1.000
_cell.length_b   1.000
_cell.length_c   1.000
_cell.angle_alpha   90.00
_cell.angle_beta   90.00
_cell.angle_gamma   90.00
#
_symmetry.space_group_name_H-M   'P 1'
#
loop_
_entity.id
_entity.type
_entity.pdbx_description
1 polymer ?
#
loop_
_entity_poly.entity_id
_entity_poly.type
_entity_poly.pdbx_seq_one_letter_code
_entity_poly.pdbx_strand_id
1 'polypeptide(L)'
;MQSRNNTWHYVSRIKSKDSFALKLEGGRFEPKNLEDLFACSIIVENSKHIEDAVKFVEERFVIVEKRPENSSFTSKQSNSFQFDDLRLYATLRPVEFMPSEHVASALSDIIFEIQIKTFLQHAWDVAIHNRTYKGSEISWTMERVAYQIKAMLEHAEMSIHDIDTIKETHAIPRRNRETVILKDIEEFLHDNWEKAYLTDDMITISKNIKNLLEALDISVNDMKGYVGKETNAMRGTHTKNLSPFFIILQSIINREPEKIRVFLSKSDTWYRIPVPPEIDPGDLDMSGNRTVYL
;
A
#
# COMPACT_ATOMS: atom_id res chain seq x y z
N MET A 1 13.95 -1.36 10.09
CA MET A 1 12.89 -1.99 9.28
C MET A 1 11.80 -2.41 10.25
N GLN A 2 10.88 -1.50 10.60
CA GLN A 2 9.74 -1.84 11.44
C GLN A 2 8.88 -2.83 10.65
N SER A 3 8.68 -4.04 11.18
CA SER A 3 7.69 -4.96 10.65
C SER A 3 6.34 -4.25 10.71
N ARG A 4 5.77 -3.88 9.56
CA ARG A 4 4.34 -3.60 9.50
C ARG A 4 3.68 -4.85 10.08
N ASN A 5 2.93 -4.69 11.17
CA ASN A 5 2.02 -5.75 11.57
C ASN A 5 1.11 -5.98 10.35
N ASN A 6 1.15 -7.17 9.75
CA ASN A 6 0.30 -7.50 8.62
C ASN A 6 -1.17 -7.45 9.09
N THR A 7 -1.82 -6.31 8.96
CA THR A 7 -3.23 -6.15 9.29
C THR A 7 -4.07 -6.54 8.07
N TRP A 8 -4.02 -7.83 7.71
CA TRP A 8 -4.90 -8.35 6.66
C TRP A 8 -6.36 -8.24 7.09
N HIS A 9 -7.23 -7.93 6.13
CA HIS A 9 -8.67 -7.88 6.43
C HIS A 9 -9.23 -9.30 6.49
N TYR A 10 -10.14 -9.51 7.43
CA TYR A 10 -10.78 -10.80 7.67
C TYR A 10 -12.28 -10.67 7.53
N VAL A 11 -12.89 -11.58 6.77
CA VAL A 11 -14.34 -11.71 6.65
C VAL A 11 -14.69 -13.17 6.85
N SER A 12 -15.77 -13.46 7.57
CA SER A 12 -16.28 -14.83 7.71
C SER A 12 -17.77 -14.89 7.55
N ARG A 13 -18.26 -16.09 7.23
CA ARG A 13 -19.68 -16.37 7.11
C ARG A 13 -19.97 -17.82 7.50
N ILE A 14 -21.19 -18.01 7.99
CA ILE A 14 -21.84 -19.32 8.04
C ILE A 14 -22.83 -19.38 6.88
N LYS A 15 -22.86 -20.49 6.14
CA LYS A 15 -23.76 -20.65 5.00
C LYS A 15 -25.22 -20.62 5.47
N SER A 16 -26.08 -19.90 4.73
CA SER A 16 -27.52 -19.86 5.01
C SER A 16 -28.20 -21.19 4.64
N LYS A 17 -29.35 -21.47 5.28
CA LYS A 17 -30.16 -22.67 5.01
C LYS A 17 -30.54 -22.77 3.54
N ASP A 18 -30.93 -21.66 2.90
CA ASP A 18 -31.35 -21.65 1.50
C ASP A 18 -30.17 -21.98 0.57
N SER A 19 -29.00 -21.36 0.80
CA SER A 19 -27.79 -21.68 0.02
C SER A 19 -27.31 -23.12 0.24
N PHE A 20 -27.55 -23.66 1.44
CA PHE A 20 -27.25 -25.04 1.77
C PHE A 20 -28.18 -26.01 1.01
N ALA A 21 -29.49 -25.76 1.04
CA ALA A 21 -30.48 -26.55 0.31
C ALA A 21 -30.20 -26.57 -1.20
N LEU A 22 -29.98 -25.41 -1.82
CA LEU A 22 -29.68 -25.30 -3.25
C LEU A 22 -28.40 -26.09 -3.64
N LYS A 23 -27.39 -26.14 -2.77
CA LYS A 23 -26.19 -26.95 -3.02
C LYS A 23 -26.47 -28.45 -2.98
N LEU A 24 -27.33 -28.91 -2.07
CA LEU A 24 -27.74 -30.31 -1.99
C LEU A 24 -28.59 -30.70 -3.21
N GLU A 25 -29.50 -29.84 -3.64
CA GLU A 25 -30.31 -30.05 -4.85
C GLU A 25 -29.45 -30.21 -6.10
N GLY A 26 -28.30 -29.53 -6.16
CA GLY A 26 -27.33 -29.70 -7.24
C GLY A 26 -26.71 -31.10 -7.34
N GLY A 27 -26.91 -31.97 -6.35
CA GLY A 27 -26.49 -33.38 -6.37
C GLY A 27 -24.98 -33.63 -6.32
N ARG A 28 -24.17 -32.58 -6.12
CA ARG A 28 -22.70 -32.65 -6.16
C ARG A 28 -22.05 -32.99 -4.81
N PHE A 29 -22.82 -32.98 -3.72
CA PHE A 29 -22.28 -33.12 -2.36
C PHE A 29 -23.21 -33.95 -1.47
N GLU A 30 -22.63 -34.79 -0.61
CA GLU A 30 -23.34 -35.37 0.52
C GLU A 30 -23.45 -34.35 1.67
N PRO A 31 -24.56 -34.30 2.43
CA PRO A 31 -24.73 -33.32 3.51
C PRO A 31 -23.62 -33.32 4.57
N LYS A 32 -22.95 -34.46 4.77
CA LYS A 32 -21.87 -34.62 5.74
C LYS A 32 -20.51 -34.10 5.25
N ASN A 33 -20.35 -33.91 3.95
CA ASN A 33 -19.07 -33.58 3.31
C ASN A 33 -19.05 -32.14 2.80
N LEU A 34 -19.86 -31.24 3.38
CA LEU A 34 -19.92 -29.86 2.92
C LEU A 34 -18.76 -29.04 3.52
N GLU A 35 -17.72 -28.88 2.71
CA GLU A 35 -16.45 -28.22 3.06
C GLU A 35 -16.56 -26.71 3.35
N ASP A 36 -17.65 -26.05 2.92
CA ASP A 36 -17.82 -24.59 3.03
C ASP A 36 -19.03 -24.18 3.88
N LEU A 37 -19.43 -25.02 4.85
CA LEU A 37 -20.46 -24.67 5.84
C LEU A 37 -20.08 -23.42 6.63
N PHE A 38 -18.85 -23.42 7.15
CA PHE A 38 -18.15 -22.21 7.58
C PHE A 38 -17.08 -21.87 6.56
N ALA A 39 -17.02 -20.61 6.17
CA ALA A 39 -15.98 -20.12 5.28
C ALA A 39 -15.49 -18.75 5.75
N CYS A 40 -14.20 -18.52 5.62
CA CYS A 40 -13.60 -17.22 5.84
C CYS A 40 -12.74 -16.80 4.66
N SER A 41 -12.46 -15.50 4.61
CA SER A 41 -11.58 -14.88 3.63
C SER A 41 -10.54 -14.05 4.37
N ILE A 42 -9.27 -14.29 4.01
CA ILE A 42 -8.14 -13.44 4.37
C ILE A 42 -7.86 -12.59 3.12
N ILE A 43 -7.99 -11.28 3.28
CA ILE A 43 -7.78 -10.33 2.19
C ILE A 43 -6.42 -9.66 2.37
N VAL A 44 -5.54 -9.92 1.40
CA VAL A 44 -4.18 -9.39 1.31
C VAL A 44 -4.12 -8.23 0.32
N GLU A 45 -3.04 -7.43 0.40
CA GLU A 45 -2.89 -6.22 -0.38
C GLU A 45 -2.83 -6.49 -1.89
N ASN A 46 -2.06 -7.49 -2.27
CA ASN A 46 -1.86 -7.92 -3.65
C ASN A 46 -1.31 -9.36 -3.68
N SER A 47 -1.18 -9.91 -4.89
CA SER A 47 -0.70 -11.26 -5.15
C SER A 47 0.64 -11.63 -4.48
N LYS A 48 1.54 -10.67 -4.23
CA LYS A 48 2.84 -10.94 -3.57
C LYS A 48 2.70 -11.44 -2.14
N HIS A 49 1.60 -11.10 -1.46
CA HIS A 49 1.35 -11.47 -0.07
C HIS A 49 0.52 -12.75 0.10
N ILE A 50 0.10 -13.39 -1.01
CA ILE A 50 -0.68 -14.63 -0.95
C ILE A 50 0.11 -15.75 -0.26
N GLU A 51 1.40 -15.92 -0.61
CA GLU A 51 2.23 -16.97 -0.02
C GLU A 51 2.47 -16.77 1.47
N ASP A 52 2.63 -15.53 1.92
CA ASP A 52 2.75 -15.21 3.34
C ASP A 52 1.48 -15.58 4.10
N ALA A 53 0.31 -15.32 3.51
CA ALA A 53 -0.98 -15.72 4.09
C ALA A 53 -1.17 -17.23 4.10
N VAL A 54 -0.71 -17.95 3.08
CA VAL A 54 -0.74 -19.42 3.05
C VAL A 54 0.08 -19.98 4.22
N LYS A 55 1.34 -19.53 4.38
CA LYS A 55 2.20 -19.96 5.49
C LYS A 55 1.57 -19.70 6.85
N PHE A 56 0.97 -18.51 7.03
CA PHE A 56 0.26 -18.15 8.24
C PHE A 56 -0.88 -19.14 8.59
N VAL A 57 -1.62 -19.61 7.58
CA VAL A 57 -2.68 -20.61 7.76
C VAL A 57 -2.09 -22.00 8.03
N GLU A 58 -1.08 -22.43 7.28
CA GLU A 58 -0.42 -23.75 7.43
C GLU A 58 0.22 -23.96 8.81
N GLU A 59 0.70 -22.89 9.45
CA GLU A 59 1.21 -22.93 10.83
C GLU A 59 0.12 -23.30 11.85
N ARG A 60 -1.14 -22.95 11.60
CA ARG A 60 -2.25 -22.98 12.58
C ARG A 60 -3.28 -24.07 12.30
N PHE A 61 -3.40 -24.48 11.04
CA PHE A 61 -4.40 -25.44 10.58
C PHE A 61 -3.72 -26.62 9.89
N VAL A 62 -4.46 -27.73 9.79
CA VAL A 62 -4.05 -28.86 8.96
C VAL A 62 -4.76 -28.72 7.63
N ILE A 63 -4.00 -28.49 6.55
CA ILE A 63 -4.57 -28.37 5.20
C ILE A 63 -4.92 -29.76 4.68
N VAL A 64 -6.19 -29.98 4.38
CA VAL A 64 -6.74 -31.22 3.81
C VAL A 64 -6.68 -31.17 2.28
N GLU A 65 -7.04 -30.02 1.70
CA GLU A 65 -7.05 -29.81 0.25
C GLU A 65 -6.75 -28.35 -0.10
N LYS A 66 -6.15 -28.12 -1.27
CA LYS A 66 -5.87 -26.80 -1.82
C LYS A 66 -6.40 -26.69 -3.25
N ARG A 67 -7.15 -25.64 -3.55
CA ARG A 67 -7.68 -25.34 -4.89
C ARG A 67 -7.30 -23.92 -5.33
N PRO A 68 -6.67 -23.72 -6.50
CA PRO A 68 -6.09 -24.75 -7.36
C PRO A 68 -4.91 -25.46 -6.69
N GLU A 69 -4.69 -26.74 -7.00
CA GLU A 69 -3.58 -27.54 -6.43
C GLU A 69 -2.22 -26.92 -6.75
N ASN A 70 -2.07 -26.48 -8.00
CA ASN A 70 -0.88 -25.81 -8.50
C ASN A 70 -1.25 -24.43 -9.06
N SER A 71 -0.57 -23.38 -8.57
CA SER A 71 -0.76 -22.01 -9.05
C SER A 71 -0.29 -21.80 -10.49
N SER A 72 0.59 -22.65 -11.02
CA SER A 72 1.11 -22.56 -12.39
C SER A 72 0.29 -23.33 -13.42
N PHE A 73 -0.80 -23.99 -13.00
CA PHE A 73 -1.61 -24.84 -13.88
C PHE A 73 -3.08 -24.48 -13.74
N THR A 74 -3.75 -24.23 -14.87
CA THR A 74 -5.19 -23.94 -14.89
C THR A 74 -5.87 -24.77 -15.97
N SER A 75 -7.04 -25.32 -15.64
CA SER A 75 -7.90 -26.02 -16.60
C SER A 75 -8.84 -25.06 -17.34
N LYS A 76 -8.69 -23.75 -17.13
CA LYS A 76 -9.54 -22.72 -17.74
C LYS A 76 -9.22 -22.57 -19.22
N GLN A 77 -10.27 -22.26 -19.98
CA GLN A 77 -10.10 -21.84 -21.37
C GLN A 77 -9.48 -20.45 -21.42
N SER A 78 -8.67 -20.20 -22.44
CA SER A 78 -7.98 -18.92 -22.65
C SER A 78 -8.91 -17.72 -22.88
N ASN A 79 -10.18 -17.97 -23.20
CA ASN A 79 -11.23 -16.97 -23.35
C ASN A 79 -12.04 -16.72 -22.06
N SER A 80 -11.62 -17.30 -20.93
CA SER A 80 -12.31 -17.21 -19.65
C SER A 80 -11.48 -16.45 -18.61
N PHE A 81 -11.96 -15.28 -18.21
CA PHE A 81 -11.37 -14.45 -17.16
C PHE A 81 -11.99 -14.82 -15.83
N GLN A 82 -11.62 -15.97 -15.27
CA GLN A 82 -12.08 -16.38 -13.96
C GLN A 82 -10.97 -16.14 -12.92
N PHE A 83 -11.27 -15.51 -11.78
CA PHE A 83 -10.38 -15.54 -10.62
C PHE A 83 -10.32 -16.97 -10.08
N ASP A 84 -9.11 -17.54 -10.04
CA ASP A 84 -8.81 -18.70 -9.19
C ASP A 84 -8.48 -18.17 -7.80
N ASP A 85 -9.52 -17.83 -7.04
CA ASP A 85 -9.32 -17.56 -5.62
C ASP A 85 -8.66 -18.79 -5.00
N LEU A 86 -7.57 -18.57 -4.29
CA LEU A 86 -6.90 -19.64 -3.57
C LEU A 86 -7.81 -20.07 -2.42
N ARG A 87 -8.23 -21.33 -2.41
CA ARG A 87 -9.06 -21.93 -1.37
C ARG A 87 -8.25 -23.03 -0.69
N LEU A 88 -8.13 -22.92 0.62
CA LEU A 88 -7.57 -23.92 1.49
C LEU A 88 -8.71 -24.55 2.26
N TYR A 89 -8.86 -25.86 2.16
CA TYR A 89 -9.76 -26.64 2.99
C TYR A 89 -8.96 -27.22 4.13
N ALA A 90 -9.31 -26.85 5.35
CA ALA A 90 -8.48 -27.13 6.50
C ALA A 90 -9.30 -27.57 7.72
N THR A 91 -8.66 -28.34 8.59
CA THR A 91 -9.19 -28.70 9.92
C THR A 91 -8.35 -28.02 11.00
N LEU A 92 -8.90 -27.94 12.21
CA LEU A 92 -8.16 -27.41 13.36
C LEU A 92 -6.99 -28.33 13.68
N ARG A 93 -5.81 -27.74 13.92
CA ARG A 93 -4.68 -28.48 14.48
C ARG A 93 -5.04 -28.88 15.93
N PRO A 94 -4.83 -30.14 16.33
CA PRO A 94 -5.02 -30.55 17.72
C PRO A 94 -4.12 -29.70 18.64
N VAL A 95 -4.69 -29.16 19.71
CA VAL A 95 -3.97 -28.41 20.75
C VAL A 95 -4.09 -29.11 22.09
N GLU A 96 -3.07 -29.01 22.95
CA GLU A 96 -3.02 -29.73 24.25
C GLU A 96 -4.19 -29.40 25.18
N PHE A 97 -4.85 -28.26 25.00
CA PHE A 97 -5.96 -27.78 25.85
C PHE A 97 -7.34 -27.87 25.18
N MET A 98 -7.52 -28.80 24.24
CA MET A 98 -8.81 -29.00 23.59
C MET A 98 -9.87 -29.44 24.63
N PRO A 99 -11.14 -29.00 24.53
CA PRO A 99 -12.22 -29.46 25.43
C PRO A 99 -12.36 -30.99 25.37
N SER A 100 -13.07 -31.59 26.33
CA SER A 100 -13.26 -33.05 26.48
C SER A 100 -13.26 -33.83 25.16
N GLU A 101 -12.66 -35.03 25.13
CA GLU A 101 -12.40 -35.87 23.95
C GLU A 101 -13.53 -35.90 22.90
N HIS A 102 -14.80 -35.93 23.33
CA HIS A 102 -15.97 -35.87 22.43
C HIS A 102 -16.14 -34.54 21.66
N VAL A 103 -15.89 -33.40 22.31
CA VAL A 103 -15.94 -32.07 21.69
C VAL A 103 -14.71 -31.85 20.82
N ALA A 104 -13.54 -32.34 21.27
CA ALA A 104 -12.33 -32.31 20.46
C ALA A 104 -12.51 -33.09 19.15
N SER A 105 -13.06 -34.31 19.20
CA SER A 105 -13.36 -35.12 18.01
C SER A 105 -14.35 -34.41 17.09
N ALA A 106 -15.46 -33.90 17.63
CA ALA A 106 -16.48 -33.23 16.82
C ALA A 106 -15.99 -31.96 16.11
N LEU A 107 -15.01 -31.25 16.68
CA LEU A 107 -14.42 -30.05 16.06
C LEU A 107 -13.28 -30.38 15.09
N SER A 108 -12.58 -31.49 15.30
CA SER A 108 -11.47 -31.92 14.44
C SER A 108 -11.94 -32.41 13.07
N ASP A 109 -13.17 -32.94 13.01
CA ASP A 109 -13.77 -33.47 11.78
C ASP A 109 -14.42 -32.39 10.90
N ILE A 110 -14.47 -31.13 11.36
CA ILE A 110 -15.07 -30.03 10.60
C ILE A 110 -14.02 -29.46 9.64
N ILE A 111 -14.35 -29.51 8.35
CA ILE A 111 -13.59 -28.84 7.29
C ILE A 111 -14.10 -27.40 7.17
N PHE A 112 -13.16 -26.46 7.19
CA PHE A 112 -13.38 -25.05 6.95
C PHE A 112 -12.82 -24.65 5.58
N GLU A 113 -13.54 -23.81 4.84
CA GLU A 113 -13.03 -23.18 3.63
C GLU A 113 -12.38 -21.83 3.97
N ILE A 114 -11.07 -21.73 3.78
CA ILE A 114 -10.29 -20.51 3.96
C ILE A 114 -9.89 -20.00 2.58
N GLN A 115 -10.46 -18.88 2.17
CA GLN A 115 -10.15 -18.23 0.90
C GLN A 115 -9.09 -17.15 1.12
N ILE A 116 -8.03 -17.13 0.30
CA ILE A 116 -7.03 -16.06 0.31
C ILE A 116 -7.23 -15.24 -0.96
N LYS A 117 -7.51 -13.95 -0.79
CA LYS A 117 -7.87 -13.03 -1.89
C LYS A 117 -7.08 -11.75 -1.84
N THR A 118 -6.84 -11.13 -2.99
CA THR A 118 -6.37 -9.74 -3.05
C THR A 118 -7.52 -8.76 -2.84
N PHE A 119 -7.21 -7.49 -2.57
CA PHE A 119 -8.24 -6.45 -2.49
C PHE A 119 -9.10 -6.35 -3.75
N LEU A 120 -8.50 -6.51 -4.93
CA LEU A 120 -9.23 -6.42 -6.20
C LEU A 120 -10.18 -7.60 -6.40
N GLN A 121 -9.74 -8.82 -6.03
CA GLN A 121 -10.60 -10.00 -6.04
C GLN A 121 -11.77 -9.85 -5.05
N HIS A 122 -11.49 -9.36 -3.84
CA HIS A 122 -12.54 -9.12 -2.86
C HIS A 122 -13.54 -8.04 -3.30
N ALA A 123 -13.05 -6.94 -3.87
CA ALA A 123 -13.89 -5.87 -4.40
C ALA A 123 -14.83 -6.38 -5.51
N TRP A 124 -14.31 -7.24 -6.40
CA TRP A 124 -15.09 -7.93 -7.42
C TRP A 124 -16.22 -8.78 -6.80
N ASP A 125 -15.92 -9.56 -5.77
CA ASP A 125 -16.91 -10.43 -5.13
C ASP A 125 -18.08 -9.67 -4.52
N VAL A 126 -17.75 -8.59 -3.82
CA VAL A 126 -18.72 -7.76 -3.10
C VAL A 126 -19.57 -6.97 -4.09
N ALA A 127 -18.95 -6.30 -5.06
CA ALA A 127 -19.64 -5.37 -5.94
C ALA A 127 -20.39 -6.05 -7.09
N ILE A 128 -19.84 -7.13 -7.66
CA ILE A 128 -20.28 -7.67 -8.94
C ILE A 128 -20.71 -9.13 -8.84
N HIS A 129 -19.90 -10.01 -8.26
CA HIS A 129 -20.22 -11.45 -8.20
C HIS A 129 -21.58 -11.72 -7.55
N ASN A 130 -21.87 -11.10 -6.40
CA ASN A 130 -23.17 -11.27 -5.75
C ASN A 130 -24.34 -10.79 -6.61
N ARG A 131 -24.18 -9.71 -7.40
CA ARG A 131 -25.25 -9.18 -8.26
C ARG A 131 -25.48 -10.03 -9.50
N THR A 132 -24.41 -10.50 -10.13
CA THR A 132 -24.48 -11.30 -11.36
C THR A 132 -24.92 -12.74 -11.10
N TYR A 133 -24.44 -13.38 -10.00
CA TYR A 133 -24.71 -14.80 -9.74
C TYR A 133 -25.84 -15.09 -8.75
N LYS A 134 -26.21 -14.14 -7.89
CA LYS A 134 -27.35 -14.28 -6.95
C LYS A 134 -28.51 -13.33 -7.28
N GLY A 135 -28.47 -12.69 -8.44
CA GLY A 135 -29.57 -11.89 -8.96
C GLY A 135 -30.78 -12.75 -9.32
N SER A 136 -31.97 -12.16 -9.30
CA SER A 136 -33.22 -12.83 -9.69
C SER A 136 -33.42 -12.94 -11.21
N GLU A 137 -32.55 -12.32 -12.01
CA GLU A 137 -32.67 -12.23 -13.46
C GLU A 137 -31.36 -12.64 -14.14
N ILE A 138 -31.45 -13.56 -15.10
CA ILE A 138 -30.33 -13.96 -15.95
C ILE A 138 -30.24 -12.94 -17.09
N SER A 139 -29.14 -12.19 -17.15
CA SER A 139 -28.91 -11.16 -18.17
C SER A 139 -27.56 -11.33 -18.84
N TRP A 140 -27.58 -11.69 -20.12
CA TRP A 140 -26.37 -11.83 -20.94
C TRP A 140 -25.54 -10.53 -20.96
N THR A 141 -26.21 -9.38 -21.01
CA THR A 141 -25.54 -8.07 -20.98
C THR A 141 -24.81 -7.85 -19.65
N MET A 142 -25.46 -8.21 -18.53
CA MET A 142 -24.85 -8.11 -17.21
C MET A 142 -23.64 -9.03 -17.10
N GLU A 143 -23.76 -10.28 -17.56
CA GLU A 143 -22.64 -11.22 -17.60
C GLU A 143 -21.48 -10.68 -18.46
N ARG A 144 -21.76 -10.15 -19.65
CA ARG A 144 -20.72 -9.57 -20.52
C ARG A 144 -19.97 -8.42 -19.85
N VAL A 145 -20.69 -7.48 -19.22
CA VAL A 145 -20.07 -6.34 -18.51
C VAL A 145 -19.26 -6.84 -17.32
N ALA A 146 -19.80 -7.83 -16.59
CA ALA A 146 -19.11 -8.46 -15.47
C ALA A 146 -17.76 -9.06 -15.94
N TYR A 147 -17.75 -9.87 -17.01
CA TYR A 147 -16.51 -10.45 -17.55
C TYR A 147 -15.49 -9.39 -18.01
N GLN A 148 -15.94 -8.26 -18.58
CA GLN A 148 -15.05 -7.17 -18.96
C GLN A 148 -14.37 -6.52 -17.75
N ILE A 149 -15.13 -6.19 -16.72
CA ILE A 149 -14.57 -5.61 -15.48
C ILE A 149 -13.58 -6.58 -14.85
N LYS A 150 -13.91 -7.87 -14.86
CA LYS A 150 -13.03 -8.91 -14.33
C LYS A 150 -11.68 -8.98 -15.05
N ALA A 151 -11.69 -8.96 -16.38
CA ALA A 151 -10.47 -8.93 -17.19
C ALA A 151 -9.61 -7.69 -16.86
N MET A 152 -10.24 -6.52 -16.65
CA MET A 152 -9.53 -5.30 -16.26
C MET A 152 -8.90 -5.40 -14.88
N LEU A 153 -9.58 -6.04 -13.92
CA LEU A 153 -9.05 -6.24 -12.56
C LEU A 153 -7.89 -7.24 -12.55
N GLU A 154 -7.98 -8.34 -13.31
CA GLU A 154 -6.87 -9.28 -13.49
C GLU A 154 -5.64 -8.58 -14.10
N HIS A 155 -5.85 -7.75 -15.12
CA HIS A 155 -4.78 -6.95 -15.72
C HIS A 155 -4.16 -5.95 -14.72
N ALA A 156 -4.99 -5.30 -13.91
CA ALA A 156 -4.52 -4.36 -12.89
C ALA A 156 -3.66 -5.08 -11.83
N GLU A 157 -4.08 -6.26 -11.38
CA GLU A 157 -3.34 -7.10 -10.43
C GLU A 157 -1.97 -7.50 -11.01
N MET A 158 -1.92 -7.97 -12.25
CA MET A 158 -0.67 -8.29 -12.95
C MET A 158 0.25 -7.07 -13.04
N SER A 159 -0.31 -5.91 -13.38
CA SER A 159 0.47 -4.66 -13.49
C SER A 159 1.05 -4.19 -12.16
N ILE A 160 0.33 -4.42 -11.06
CA ILE A 160 0.82 -4.14 -9.69
C ILE A 160 1.92 -5.13 -9.30
N HIS A 161 1.73 -6.41 -9.64
CA HIS A 161 2.72 -7.45 -9.37
C HIS A 161 4.06 -7.12 -10.06
N ASP A 162 3.99 -6.78 -11.35
CA ASP A 162 5.14 -6.57 -12.22
C ASP A 162 5.60 -5.11 -12.31
N ILE A 163 5.20 -4.25 -11.37
CA ILE A 163 5.47 -2.80 -11.45
C ILE A 163 6.95 -2.47 -11.66
N ASP A 164 7.86 -3.20 -10.99
CA ASP A 164 9.31 -3.01 -11.11
C ASP A 164 9.82 -3.43 -12.49
N THR A 165 9.30 -4.51 -13.05
CA THR A 165 9.61 -4.95 -14.42
C THR A 165 9.07 -3.96 -15.46
N ILE A 166 7.84 -3.49 -15.27
CA ILE A 166 7.19 -2.52 -16.17
C ILE A 166 7.96 -1.19 -16.19
N LYS A 167 8.44 -0.74 -15.02
CA LYS A 167 9.27 0.47 -14.89
C LYS A 167 10.54 0.41 -15.73
N GLU A 168 11.10 -0.77 -15.97
CA GLU A 168 12.28 -0.97 -16.80
C GLU A 168 11.97 -1.11 -18.30
N THR A 169 10.71 -1.10 -18.71
CA THR A 169 10.37 -1.11 -20.13
C THR A 169 10.66 0.25 -20.79
N HIS A 170 10.89 0.27 -22.10
CA HIS A 170 11.06 1.51 -22.88
C HIS A 170 9.73 2.07 -23.40
N ALA A 171 8.60 1.42 -23.09
CA ALA A 171 7.28 1.82 -23.56
C ALA A 171 6.75 3.06 -22.83
N ILE A 172 7.27 3.38 -21.65
CA ILE A 172 6.82 4.50 -20.81
C ILE A 172 7.99 5.47 -20.58
N PRO A 173 7.80 6.79 -20.78
CA PRO A 173 8.81 7.79 -20.44
C PRO A 173 9.22 7.70 -18.96
N ARG A 174 10.52 7.53 -18.69
CA ARG A 174 11.03 7.28 -17.33
C ARG A 174 11.25 8.52 -16.48
N ARG A 175 11.23 9.71 -17.10
CA ARG A 175 11.58 10.97 -16.44
C ARG A 175 10.63 12.05 -16.92
N ASN A 176 10.25 12.91 -16.00
CA ASN A 176 9.70 14.22 -16.30
C ASN A 176 10.53 15.30 -15.59
N ARG A 177 10.33 16.57 -15.95
CA ARG A 177 11.10 17.68 -15.37
C ARG A 177 11.04 17.70 -13.84
N GLU A 178 9.86 17.42 -13.27
CA GLU A 178 9.65 17.43 -11.83
C GLU A 178 10.42 16.30 -11.11
N THR A 179 10.35 15.07 -11.60
CA THR A 179 11.07 13.93 -11.02
C THR A 179 12.57 14.08 -11.12
N VAL A 180 13.10 14.75 -12.16
CA VAL A 180 14.52 15.09 -12.24
C VAL A 180 14.93 16.05 -11.12
N ILE A 181 14.13 17.08 -10.84
CA ILE A 181 14.39 18.03 -9.73
C ILE A 181 14.31 17.33 -8.38
N LEU A 182 13.27 16.52 -8.15
CA LEU A 182 13.11 15.79 -6.88
C LEU A 182 14.28 14.82 -6.65
N LYS A 183 14.72 14.12 -7.70
CA LYS A 183 15.85 13.21 -7.62
C LYS A 183 17.17 13.96 -7.33
N ASP A 184 17.37 15.13 -7.92
CA ASP A 184 18.55 15.95 -7.66
C ASP A 184 18.63 16.48 -6.21
N ILE A 185 17.45 16.74 -5.60
CA ILE A 185 17.34 17.07 -4.17
C ILE A 185 17.58 15.83 -3.31
N GLU A 186 17.00 14.69 -3.65
CA GLU A 186 17.17 13.42 -2.93
C GLU A 186 18.65 12.99 -2.90
N GLU A 187 19.33 13.00 -4.05
CA GLU A 187 20.76 12.70 -4.17
C GLU A 187 21.59 13.66 -3.30
N PHE A 188 21.28 14.96 -3.34
CA PHE A 188 21.95 15.94 -2.48
C PHE A 188 21.78 15.65 -0.99
N LEU A 189 20.58 15.27 -0.54
CA LEU A 189 20.33 14.93 0.86
C LEU A 189 21.14 13.70 1.28
N HIS A 190 21.19 12.67 0.44
CA HIS A 190 21.98 11.46 0.71
C HIS A 190 23.49 11.73 0.76
N ASP A 191 23.99 12.62 -0.10
CA ASP A 191 25.42 12.94 -0.16
C ASP A 191 25.89 13.79 1.02
N ASN A 192 24.99 14.51 1.69
CA ASN A 192 25.33 15.53 2.70
C ASN A 192 24.89 15.20 4.12
N TRP A 193 24.04 14.19 4.32
CA TRP A 193 23.60 13.76 5.65
C TRP A 193 23.70 12.25 5.81
N GLU A 194 24.16 11.83 6.99
CA GLU A 194 24.12 10.41 7.37
C GLU A 194 22.68 9.92 7.44
N LYS A 195 22.48 8.63 7.16
CA LYS A 195 21.16 7.99 7.15
C LYS A 195 20.36 8.19 8.46
N ALA A 196 21.04 8.34 9.60
CA ALA A 196 20.40 8.57 10.89
C ALA A 196 19.67 9.92 10.99
N TYR A 197 20.02 10.90 10.15
CA TYR A 197 19.41 12.23 10.11
C TYR A 197 18.38 12.38 8.97
N LEU A 198 18.23 11.35 8.14
CA LEU A 198 17.28 11.33 7.03
C LEU A 198 15.97 10.66 7.46
N THR A 199 14.87 11.11 6.86
CA THR A 199 13.56 10.46 7.01
C THR A 199 13.46 9.26 6.08
N ASP A 200 12.64 8.27 6.44
CA ASP A 200 12.29 7.18 5.53
C ASP A 200 11.44 7.69 4.34
N ASP A 201 10.68 8.78 4.52
CA ASP A 201 9.87 9.38 3.46
C ASP A 201 10.62 10.47 2.68
N MET A 202 11.59 10.02 1.87
CA MET A 202 12.44 10.88 1.04
C MET A 202 11.67 11.65 -0.04
N ILE A 203 10.55 11.11 -0.50
CA ILE A 203 9.70 11.76 -1.51
C ILE A 203 9.06 13.02 -0.91
N THR A 204 8.48 12.90 0.27
CA THR A 204 7.79 14.02 0.93
C THR A 204 8.78 15.14 1.29
N ILE A 205 9.94 14.83 1.87
CA ILE A 205 10.94 15.86 2.19
C ILE A 205 11.46 16.56 0.93
N SER A 206 11.72 15.82 -0.15
CA SER A 206 12.20 16.41 -1.41
C SER A 206 11.16 17.33 -2.04
N LYS A 207 9.87 16.95 -1.98
CA LYS A 207 8.75 17.81 -2.41
C LYS A 207 8.65 19.08 -1.57
N ASN A 208 8.79 18.96 -0.25
CA ASN A 208 8.74 20.12 0.65
C ASN A 208 9.89 21.09 0.38
N ILE A 209 11.10 20.58 0.16
CA ILE A 209 12.26 21.40 -0.24
C ILE A 209 11.98 22.07 -1.59
N LYS A 210 11.54 21.32 -2.61
CA LYS A 210 11.18 21.88 -3.91
C LYS A 210 10.15 23.01 -3.78
N ASN A 211 9.10 22.80 -2.98
CA ASN A 211 8.05 23.79 -2.74
C ASN A 211 8.59 25.07 -2.09
N LEU A 212 9.50 24.93 -1.11
CA LEU A 212 10.21 26.06 -0.50
C LEU A 212 11.03 26.81 -1.56
N LEU A 213 11.81 26.09 -2.37
CA LEU A 213 12.65 26.69 -3.41
C LEU A 213 11.83 27.43 -4.47
N GLU A 214 10.71 26.84 -4.92
CA GLU A 214 9.79 27.49 -5.86
C GLU A 214 9.12 28.72 -5.27
N ALA A 215 8.72 28.68 -3.99
CA ALA A 215 8.12 29.82 -3.30
C ALA A 215 9.08 31.02 -3.19
N LEU A 216 10.37 30.73 -3.03
CA LEU A 216 11.44 31.71 -2.87
C LEU A 216 12.16 32.07 -4.17
N ASP A 217 11.78 31.46 -5.30
CA ASP A 217 12.46 31.62 -6.59
C ASP A 217 13.97 31.32 -6.51
N ILE A 218 14.31 30.16 -5.91
CA ILE A 218 15.68 29.68 -5.72
C ILE A 218 15.88 28.41 -6.54
N SER A 219 16.99 28.32 -7.29
CA SER A 219 17.32 27.09 -8.02
C SER A 219 17.92 26.03 -7.08
N VAL A 220 17.83 24.75 -7.46
CA VAL A 220 18.47 23.65 -6.70
C VAL A 220 19.98 23.87 -6.60
N ASN A 221 20.62 24.38 -7.65
CA ASN A 221 22.06 24.68 -7.63
C ASN A 221 22.42 25.79 -6.63
N ASP A 222 21.60 26.84 -6.55
CA ASP A 222 21.80 27.91 -5.57
C ASP A 222 21.65 27.37 -4.14
N MET A 223 20.62 26.55 -3.90
CA MET A 223 20.40 25.87 -2.61
C MET A 223 21.63 25.05 -2.20
N LYS A 224 22.15 24.21 -3.11
CA LYS A 224 23.37 23.43 -2.88
C LYS A 224 24.56 24.33 -2.53
N GLY A 225 24.70 25.44 -3.26
CA GLY A 225 25.73 26.45 -3.01
C GLY A 225 25.61 27.13 -1.63
N TYR A 226 24.39 27.44 -1.18
CA TYR A 226 24.15 28.04 0.13
C TYR A 226 24.49 27.09 1.27
N VAL A 227 24.01 25.85 1.19
CA VAL A 227 24.30 24.81 2.20
C VAL A 227 25.80 24.51 2.24
N GLY A 228 26.47 24.42 1.08
CA GLY A 228 27.93 24.18 1.03
C GLY A 228 28.72 25.31 1.69
N LYS A 229 28.36 26.58 1.45
CA LYS A 229 29.02 27.74 2.09
C LYS A 229 28.77 27.78 3.60
N GLU A 230 27.57 27.42 4.06
CA GLU A 230 27.28 27.33 5.50
C GLU A 230 28.01 26.17 6.16
N THR A 231 28.11 25.03 5.48
CA THR A 231 28.88 23.87 5.92
C THR A 231 30.36 24.24 6.13
N ASN A 232 30.97 24.93 5.17
CA ASN A 232 32.35 25.42 5.29
C ASN A 232 32.55 26.42 6.45
N ALA A 233 31.49 27.11 6.86
CA ALA A 233 31.51 28.03 8.00
C ALA A 233 31.24 27.31 9.34
N MET A 234 31.36 25.98 9.39
CA MET A 234 31.03 25.13 10.53
C MET A 234 29.55 25.20 10.96
N ARG A 235 28.67 25.66 10.06
CA ARG A 235 27.20 25.61 10.17
C ARG A 235 26.66 24.58 9.17
N GLY A 236 25.43 24.72 8.69
CA GLY A 236 24.91 23.87 7.61
C GLY A 236 24.75 22.41 8.04
N THR A 237 25.35 21.47 7.30
CA THR A 237 25.23 20.02 7.57
C THR A 237 25.83 19.59 8.92
N HIS A 238 26.70 20.41 9.51
CA HIS A 238 27.23 20.18 10.86
C HIS A 238 26.22 20.48 11.98
N THR A 239 25.12 21.17 11.67
CA THR A 239 24.04 21.47 12.63
C THR A 239 23.23 20.21 12.90
N LYS A 240 23.22 19.74 14.16
CA LYS A 240 22.58 18.47 14.54
C LYS A 240 21.20 18.61 15.21
N ASN A 241 20.81 19.82 15.61
CA ASN A 241 19.53 20.10 16.26
C ASN A 241 18.41 20.46 15.26
N LEU A 242 18.70 20.46 13.96
CA LEU A 242 17.73 20.77 12.90
C LEU A 242 17.64 19.59 11.92
N SER A 243 16.45 19.39 11.34
CA SER A 243 16.30 18.47 10.22
C SER A 243 16.98 19.01 8.96
N PRO A 244 17.31 18.17 7.96
CA PRO A 244 17.90 18.63 6.70
C PRO A 244 17.10 19.74 6.02
N PHE A 245 15.75 19.67 6.08
CA PHE A 245 14.88 20.73 5.58
C PHE A 245 15.13 22.07 6.29
N PHE A 246 15.20 22.07 7.62
CA PHE A 246 15.39 23.31 8.39
C PHE A 246 16.82 23.85 8.25
N ILE A 247 17.81 22.99 8.08
CA ILE A 247 19.18 23.40 7.75
C ILE A 247 19.21 24.13 6.40
N ILE A 248 18.50 23.61 5.40
CA ILE A 248 18.37 24.27 4.09
C ILE A 248 17.70 25.63 4.26
N LEU A 249 16.58 25.71 4.99
CA LEU A 249 15.89 26.96 5.28
C LEU A 249 16.81 27.97 5.99
N GLN A 250 17.50 27.57 7.05
CA GLN A 250 18.44 28.42 7.78
C GLN A 250 19.57 28.90 6.86
N SER A 251 20.06 28.03 5.98
CA SER A 251 21.11 28.38 5.02
C SER A 251 20.63 29.43 4.02
N ILE A 252 19.36 29.34 3.60
CA ILE A 252 18.74 30.35 2.73
C ILE A 252 18.56 31.67 3.49
N ILE A 253 18.06 31.65 4.73
CA ILE A 253 17.91 32.84 5.59
C ILE A 253 19.25 33.57 5.71
N ASN A 254 20.33 32.84 5.99
CA ASN A 254 21.65 33.42 6.21
C ASN A 254 22.29 33.99 4.93
N ARG A 255 21.93 33.47 3.75
CA ARG A 255 22.61 33.80 2.48
C ARG A 255 21.81 34.72 1.58
N GLU A 256 20.49 34.59 1.60
CA GLU A 256 19.56 35.35 0.76
C GLU A 256 18.37 35.89 1.60
N PRO A 257 18.63 36.67 2.67
CA PRO A 257 17.57 37.18 3.55
C PRO A 257 16.55 38.04 2.79
N GLU A 258 16.97 38.73 1.73
CA GLU A 258 16.08 39.54 0.91
C GLU A 258 15.04 38.72 0.14
N LYS A 259 15.38 37.49 -0.30
CA LYS A 259 14.37 36.60 -0.92
C LYS A 259 13.29 36.19 0.07
N ILE A 260 13.67 35.95 1.33
CA ILE A 260 12.73 35.68 2.41
C ILE A 260 11.88 36.91 2.70
N ARG A 261 12.50 38.10 2.84
CA ARG A 261 11.79 39.37 3.07
C ARG A 261 10.76 39.65 1.97
N VAL A 262 11.14 39.51 0.71
CA VAL A 262 10.24 39.66 -0.44
C VAL A 262 9.10 38.65 -0.36
N PHE A 263 9.37 37.38 -0.07
CA PHE A 263 8.34 36.36 0.09
C PHE A 263 7.34 36.70 1.20
N LEU A 264 7.82 37.13 2.37
CA LEU A 264 6.98 37.49 3.51
C LEU A 264 6.11 38.72 3.24
N SER A 265 6.58 39.64 2.38
CA SER A 265 5.82 40.83 1.98
C SER A 265 4.65 40.56 1.03
N LYS A 266 4.56 39.37 0.43
CA LYS A 266 3.51 39.02 -0.55
C LYS A 266 2.14 38.88 0.13
N SER A 267 1.14 39.53 -0.45
CA SER A 267 -0.24 39.52 0.03
C SER A 267 -0.95 38.18 -0.17
N ASP A 268 -0.57 37.39 -1.20
CA ASP A 268 -1.08 36.04 -1.45
C ASP A 268 0.02 35.05 -1.87
N THR A 269 0.06 33.89 -1.22
CA THR A 269 1.02 32.79 -1.49
C THR A 269 0.37 31.44 -1.13
N TRP A 270 0.64 30.43 -1.95
CA TRP A 270 0.18 29.05 -1.71
C TRP A 270 1.01 28.30 -0.65
N TYR A 271 2.23 28.77 -0.39
CA TYR A 271 3.17 28.17 0.55
C TYR A 271 3.28 28.98 1.84
N ARG A 272 3.54 28.32 2.96
CA ARG A 272 3.90 28.94 4.24
C ARG A 272 5.18 28.31 4.77
N ILE A 273 6.09 29.12 5.30
CA ILE A 273 7.39 28.67 5.80
C ILE A 273 7.20 28.14 7.23
N PRO A 274 7.47 26.85 7.51
CA PRO A 274 7.48 26.37 8.89
C PRO A 274 8.72 26.90 9.63
N VAL A 275 8.53 27.41 10.85
CA VAL A 275 9.58 28.01 11.68
C VAL A 275 9.54 27.38 13.07
N PRO A 276 10.38 26.38 13.36
CA PRO A 276 10.54 25.87 14.70
C PRO A 276 11.37 26.84 15.56
N PRO A 277 11.33 26.74 16.91
CA PRO A 277 12.05 27.64 17.81
C PRO A 277 13.57 27.70 17.59
N GLU A 278 14.15 26.65 17.00
CA GLU A 278 15.58 26.53 16.75
C GLU A 278 16.07 27.27 15.50
N ILE A 279 15.16 27.76 14.64
CA ILE A 279 15.54 28.64 13.51
C ILE A 279 15.86 30.03 14.04
N ASP A 280 17.02 30.55 13.63
CA ASP A 280 17.40 31.94 13.88
C ASP A 280 16.99 32.81 12.68
N PRO A 281 15.95 33.64 12.81
CA PRO A 281 15.48 34.50 11.72
C PRO A 281 16.37 35.73 11.51
N GLY A 282 17.32 36.02 12.40
CA GLY A 282 18.05 37.29 12.41
C GLY A 282 17.10 38.48 12.50
N ASP A 283 17.23 39.44 11.58
CA ASP A 283 16.40 40.66 11.51
C ASP A 283 15.09 40.48 10.70
N LEU A 284 14.72 39.24 10.36
CA LEU A 284 13.49 38.97 9.60
C LEU A 284 12.26 38.93 10.53
N ASP A 285 11.22 39.68 10.15
CA ASP A 285 9.92 39.58 10.82
C ASP A 285 9.15 38.36 10.32
N MET A 286 9.26 37.28 11.09
CA MET A 286 8.59 36.00 10.81
C MET A 286 7.18 35.92 11.42
N SER A 287 6.63 36.98 12.03
CA SER A 287 5.37 36.93 12.79
C SER A 287 4.08 36.94 11.93
N GLY A 288 4.22 37.11 10.62
CA GLY A 288 3.09 37.23 9.69
C GLY A 288 2.40 35.91 9.33
N ASN A 289 1.25 36.00 8.65
CA ASN A 289 0.43 34.86 8.21
C ASN A 289 1.11 33.88 7.21
N ARG A 290 2.37 34.15 6.85
CA ARG A 290 3.18 33.42 5.87
C ARG A 290 4.15 32.43 6.51
N THR A 291 4.18 32.39 7.84
CA THR A 291 4.92 31.42 8.63
C THR A 291 3.97 30.51 9.38
N VAL A 292 4.45 29.31 9.71
CA VAL A 292 3.78 28.37 10.60
C VAL A 292 4.76 28.06 11.70
N TYR A 293 4.50 28.58 12.90
CA TYR A 293 5.28 28.20 14.08
C TYR A 293 4.93 26.77 14.47
N LEU A 294 5.98 25.96 14.69
CA LEU A 294 5.88 24.55 15.06
C LEU A 294 6.08 24.34 16.57
#